data_AF-A0AAV7MC84-F1
#
_entry.id   AF-A0AAV7MC84-F1
#
_cell.length_a   1.000
_cell.length_b   1.000
_cell.length_c   1.000
_cell.angle_alpha   90.00
_cell.angle_beta   90.00
_cell.angle_gamma   90.00
#
_symmetry.space_group_name_H-M   'P 1'
#
loop_
_entity.id
_entity.type
_entity.pdbx_description
1 polymer ?
#
loop_
_entity_poly.entity_id
_entity_poly.type
_entity_poly.pdbx_seq_one_letter_code
_entity_poly.pdbx_strand_id
1 'polypeptide(L)'
;MLVIFITWPKPRRQAKLQFDPRHTTWGPNTGPEQMTNGSSTPDEPAESVEKKQLLVAVQQSLTSIENKMDNMCTRMDSITNKLEKHDRRIREAKQHLSTQKENISYCGPKMINMENDLKLIAATNEDHKARSRHNNLRILGVPEATSTGRMEDYVERMLTTLFGKAAFSRLLVVKQAHCSL
;
A
#
# COMPACT_ATOMS: atom_id res chain seq x y z
N MET A 1 3.21 -27.55 27.14
CA MET A 1 3.52 -26.21 27.70
C MET A 1 2.45 -25.26 27.20
N LEU A 2 1.72 -24.58 28.09
CA LEU A 2 0.56 -23.76 27.72
C LEU A 2 0.98 -22.28 27.59
N VAL A 3 0.52 -21.59 26.55
CA VAL A 3 0.83 -20.17 26.30
C VAL A 3 -0.48 -19.41 26.10
N ILE A 4 -0.65 -18.32 26.83
CA ILE A 4 -1.89 -17.53 26.87
C ILE A 4 -1.69 -16.23 26.08
N PHE A 5 -2.59 -15.95 25.14
CA PHE A 5 -2.63 -14.67 24.42
C PHE A 5 -3.50 -13.66 25.16
N ILE A 6 -3.02 -12.43 25.29
CA ILE A 6 -3.76 -11.31 25.90
C ILE A 6 -3.74 -10.14 24.90
N THR A 7 -4.93 -9.71 24.46
CA THR A 7 -5.13 -8.53 23.59
C THR A 7 -5.90 -7.45 24.37
N TRP A 8 -5.67 -6.18 24.04
CA TRP A 8 -6.33 -5.04 24.69
C TRP A 8 -7.04 -4.11 23.69
N PRO A 9 -8.11 -3.40 24.11
CA PRO A 9 -9.11 -2.85 23.20
C PRO A 9 -8.83 -1.42 22.69
N LYS A 10 -9.51 -1.05 21.60
CA LYS A 10 -9.51 0.32 21.04
C LYS A 10 -10.41 1.27 21.86
N PRO A 11 -10.03 2.55 22.05
CA PRO A 11 -10.89 3.55 22.67
C PRO A 11 -11.98 4.07 21.72
N ARG A 12 -13.14 4.46 22.28
CA ARG A 12 -14.23 5.18 21.61
C ARG A 12 -14.23 6.67 21.98
N ARG A 13 -14.48 7.56 21.00
CA ARG A 13 -15.09 8.90 21.15
C ARG A 13 -16.02 9.09 19.95
N GLN A 14 -17.35 9.13 20.14
CA GLN A 14 -18.20 10.30 20.49
C GLN A 14 -18.51 11.21 19.29
N ALA A 15 -19.66 11.90 19.34
CA ALA A 15 -20.44 12.31 18.16
C ALA A 15 -20.90 13.79 18.19
N LYS A 16 -21.89 14.15 17.35
CA LYS A 16 -22.43 15.49 16.98
C LYS A 16 -21.72 16.14 15.79
N LEU A 17 -22.37 16.98 14.95
CA LEU A 17 -23.74 17.53 14.97
C LEU A 17 -24.48 17.28 13.63
N GLN A 18 -25.81 17.45 13.64
CA GLN A 18 -26.61 17.66 12.42
C GLN A 18 -26.54 19.13 11.97
N PHE A 19 -26.74 19.38 10.68
CA PHE A 19 -27.25 20.66 10.18
C PHE A 19 -28.09 20.42 8.91
N ASP A 20 -29.24 21.09 8.80
CA ASP A 20 -30.25 20.88 7.76
C ASP A 20 -30.98 22.21 7.48
N PRO A 21 -30.90 22.78 6.26
CA PRO A 21 -31.61 23.99 5.88
C PRO A 21 -32.70 23.76 4.82
N ARG A 22 -33.96 23.97 5.21
CA ARG A 22 -35.11 24.19 4.31
C ARG A 22 -35.84 25.49 4.70
N HIS A 23 -36.72 25.99 3.81
CA HIS A 23 -37.42 27.29 3.88
C HIS A 23 -36.48 28.51 3.66
N THR A 24 -36.91 29.71 3.22
CA THR A 24 -38.22 30.39 3.04
C THR A 24 -38.02 31.55 2.01
N THR A 25 -38.93 32.11 1.19
CA THR A 25 -40.29 31.83 0.63
C THR A 25 -40.66 32.98 -0.37
N TRP A 26 -41.89 32.98 -0.94
CA TRP A 26 -42.62 34.10 -1.60
C TRP A 26 -42.47 34.32 -3.12
N GLY A 27 -43.59 34.72 -3.75
CA GLY A 27 -43.70 35.34 -5.08
C GLY A 27 -43.99 36.86 -4.96
N PRO A 28 -44.71 37.52 -5.90
CA PRO A 28 -45.96 37.04 -6.50
C PRO A 28 -46.15 37.30 -8.02
N ASN A 29 -47.39 37.07 -8.49
CA ASN A 29 -47.94 37.21 -9.85
C ASN A 29 -48.48 38.63 -10.15
N THR A 30 -48.36 39.11 -11.40
CA THR A 30 -49.34 40.02 -12.07
C THR A 30 -49.10 40.14 -13.60
N GLY A 31 -50.17 40.06 -14.41
CA GLY A 31 -50.27 40.75 -15.72
C GLY A 31 -50.79 42.19 -15.54
N PRO A 32 -51.18 42.96 -16.60
CA PRO A 32 -52.16 42.49 -17.60
C PRO A 32 -52.02 43.00 -19.07
N GLU A 33 -52.82 42.37 -19.95
CA GLU A 33 -53.59 42.90 -21.11
C GLU A 33 -52.99 43.87 -22.18
N GLN A 34 -53.81 44.12 -23.21
CA GLN A 34 -53.47 44.68 -24.53
C GLN A 34 -53.90 46.16 -24.66
N MET A 35 -53.43 46.89 -25.69
CA MET A 35 -54.26 47.29 -26.86
C MET A 35 -53.64 48.39 -27.78
N THR A 36 -54.16 48.44 -29.02
CA THR A 36 -54.26 49.58 -29.98
C THR A 36 -53.13 49.95 -30.97
N ASN A 37 -53.58 50.06 -32.25
CA ASN A 37 -53.36 51.15 -33.24
C ASN A 37 -52.04 51.38 -34.01
N GLY A 38 -52.22 51.86 -35.25
CA GLY A 38 -51.22 52.55 -36.09
C GLY A 38 -50.52 51.63 -37.12
N SER A 39 -50.87 51.54 -38.41
CA SER A 39 -51.11 52.54 -39.47
C SER A 39 -49.86 53.05 -40.21
N SER A 40 -49.98 53.14 -41.54
CA SER A 40 -49.21 53.97 -42.49
C SER A 40 -47.68 53.81 -42.56
N THR A 41 -47.22 53.17 -43.63
CA THR A 41 -46.04 53.63 -44.38
C THR A 41 -46.30 55.04 -44.93
N PRO A 42 -45.25 55.87 -44.99
CA PRO A 42 -44.77 56.35 -46.29
C PRO A 42 -43.25 56.24 -46.43
N ASP A 43 -42.72 56.53 -47.62
CA ASP A 43 -41.31 56.32 -48.00
C ASP A 43 -40.30 57.09 -47.13
N GLU A 44 -39.17 56.43 -46.83
CA GLU A 44 -38.05 56.98 -46.07
C GLU A 44 -36.81 57.08 -46.99
N PRO A 45 -36.09 58.22 -47.05
CA PRO A 45 -34.96 58.39 -47.96
C PRO A 45 -33.74 57.53 -47.57
N ALA A 46 -33.01 57.02 -48.55
CA ALA A 46 -32.03 55.93 -48.39
C ALA A 46 -30.99 56.09 -47.24
N GLU A 47 -30.56 57.31 -46.90
CA GLU A 47 -29.65 57.57 -45.76
C GLU A 47 -30.20 57.04 -44.41
N SER A 48 -31.53 57.05 -44.22
CA SER A 48 -32.16 56.52 -43.00
C SER A 48 -32.00 55.01 -42.91
N VAL A 49 -32.03 54.31 -44.05
CA VAL A 49 -31.94 52.86 -44.16
C VAL A 49 -30.52 52.41 -43.87
N GLU A 50 -29.50 53.08 -44.42
CA GLU A 50 -28.09 52.81 -44.09
C GLU A 50 -27.81 53.04 -42.60
N LYS A 51 -28.32 54.14 -42.02
CA LYS A 51 -28.16 54.43 -40.59
C LYS A 51 -28.81 53.37 -39.70
N LYS A 52 -29.98 52.83 -40.10
CA LYS A 52 -30.65 51.71 -39.41
C LYS A 52 -29.87 50.40 -39.56
N GLN A 53 -29.35 50.10 -40.76
CA GLN A 53 -28.51 48.91 -40.98
C GLN A 53 -27.23 48.95 -40.15
N LEU A 54 -26.57 50.11 -40.04
CA LEU A 54 -25.37 50.29 -39.22
C LEU A 54 -25.69 50.08 -37.73
N LEU A 55 -26.82 50.59 -37.23
CA LEU A 55 -27.30 50.31 -35.87
C LEU A 55 -27.54 48.81 -35.62
N VAL A 56 -28.15 48.10 -36.58
CA VAL A 56 -28.38 46.64 -36.52
C VAL A 56 -27.08 45.84 -36.60
N ALA A 57 -26.05 46.34 -37.29
CA ALA A 57 -24.72 45.76 -37.28
C ALA A 57 -24.01 45.95 -35.92
N VAL A 58 -24.16 47.14 -35.28
CA VAL A 58 -23.59 47.43 -33.95
C VAL A 58 -24.22 46.55 -32.87
N GLN A 59 -25.54 46.66 -32.60
CA GLN A 59 -26.44 45.51 -32.77
C GLN A 59 -25.86 44.09 -32.56
N GLN A 60 -25.70 43.41 -33.69
CA GLN A 60 -25.17 42.05 -33.83
C GLN A 60 -23.71 41.92 -33.37
N SER A 61 -22.89 42.97 -33.48
CA SER A 61 -21.49 42.94 -33.01
C SER A 61 -21.39 42.90 -31.48
N LEU A 62 -22.19 43.70 -30.77
CA LEU A 62 -22.23 43.75 -29.31
C LEU A 62 -22.71 42.41 -28.74
N THR A 63 -23.84 41.91 -29.25
CA THR A 63 -24.35 40.58 -28.87
C THR A 63 -23.39 39.44 -29.24
N SER A 64 -22.61 39.55 -30.33
CA SER A 64 -21.53 38.60 -30.64
C SER A 64 -20.36 38.69 -29.65
N ILE A 65 -20.05 39.88 -29.12
CA ILE A 65 -19.01 40.10 -28.11
C ILE A 65 -19.46 39.57 -26.75
N GLU A 66 -20.69 39.86 -26.32
CA GLU A 66 -21.31 39.31 -25.10
C GLU A 66 -21.26 37.79 -25.09
N ASN A 67 -21.78 37.14 -26.15
CA ASN A 67 -21.71 35.69 -26.31
C ASN A 67 -20.27 35.15 -26.27
N LYS A 68 -19.28 35.88 -26.79
CA LYS A 68 -17.86 35.48 -26.71
C LYS A 68 -17.29 35.63 -25.30
N MET A 69 -17.68 36.67 -24.56
CA MET A 69 -17.28 36.85 -23.16
C MET A 69 -17.86 35.75 -22.27
N ASP A 70 -19.14 35.40 -22.41
CA ASP A 70 -19.75 34.29 -21.66
C ASP A 70 -19.07 32.94 -21.97
N ASN A 71 -18.75 32.70 -23.25
CA ASN A 71 -17.95 31.55 -23.68
C ASN A 71 -16.49 31.58 -23.17
N MET A 72 -15.95 32.76 -22.82
CA MET A 72 -14.64 32.87 -22.17
C MET A 72 -14.73 32.63 -20.66
N CYS A 73 -15.70 33.23 -19.97
CA CYS A 73 -15.96 33.03 -18.54
C CYS A 73 -16.16 31.54 -18.22
N THR A 74 -17.11 30.88 -18.91
CA THR A 74 -17.38 29.44 -18.73
C THR A 74 -16.17 28.54 -19.03
N ARG A 75 -15.27 28.96 -19.95
CA ARG A 75 -13.99 28.28 -20.19
C ARG A 75 -12.98 28.52 -19.05
N MET A 76 -12.90 29.73 -18.51
CA MET A 76 -12.04 30.06 -17.37
C MET A 76 -12.50 29.32 -16.09
N ASP A 77 -13.80 29.21 -15.86
CA ASP A 77 -14.37 28.38 -14.79
C ASP A 77 -14.01 26.91 -14.98
N SER A 78 -14.12 26.39 -16.21
CA SER A 78 -13.74 25.01 -16.56
C SER A 78 -12.25 24.75 -16.32
N ILE A 79 -11.38 25.73 -16.59
CA ILE A 79 -9.93 25.66 -16.34
C ILE A 79 -9.65 25.67 -14.84
N THR A 80 -10.25 26.60 -14.10
CA THR A 80 -10.09 26.72 -12.63
C THR A 80 -10.53 25.43 -11.92
N ASN A 81 -11.70 24.91 -12.27
CA ASN A 81 -12.21 23.62 -11.80
C ASN A 81 -11.28 22.42 -12.13
N LYS A 82 -10.51 22.48 -13.23
CA LYS A 82 -9.52 21.44 -13.57
C LYS A 82 -8.23 21.62 -12.76
N LEU A 83 -7.76 22.84 -12.59
CA LEU A 83 -6.58 23.16 -11.78
C LEU A 83 -6.76 22.73 -10.31
N GLU A 84 -7.90 23.03 -9.70
CA GLU A 84 -8.21 22.56 -8.33
C GLU A 84 -8.21 21.04 -8.20
N LYS A 85 -8.82 20.34 -9.18
CA LYS A 85 -8.83 18.87 -9.23
C LYS A 85 -7.43 18.30 -9.43
N HIS A 86 -6.56 18.99 -10.17
CA HIS A 86 -5.17 18.58 -10.38
C HIS A 86 -4.32 18.83 -9.13
N ASP A 87 -4.43 20.00 -8.50
CA ASP A 87 -3.72 20.30 -7.25
C ASP A 87 -4.12 19.35 -6.11
N ARG A 88 -5.42 19.04 -5.96
CA ARG A 88 -5.86 18.04 -4.99
C ARG A 88 -5.23 16.67 -5.25
N ARG A 89 -5.23 16.18 -6.50
CA ARG A 89 -4.56 14.92 -6.88
C ARG A 89 -3.05 14.96 -6.64
N ILE A 90 -2.40 16.11 -6.83
CA ILE A 90 -0.97 16.30 -6.54
C ILE A 90 -0.71 16.25 -5.02
N ARG A 91 -1.60 16.82 -4.20
CA ARG A 91 -1.51 16.72 -2.72
C ARG A 91 -1.73 15.28 -2.24
N GLU A 92 -2.76 14.60 -2.74
CA GLU A 92 -3.03 13.18 -2.49
C GLU A 92 -1.81 12.29 -2.85
N ALA A 93 -1.24 12.48 -4.04
CA ALA A 93 -0.06 11.74 -4.50
C ALA A 93 1.20 12.03 -3.68
N LYS A 94 1.44 13.29 -3.29
CA LYS A 94 2.55 13.67 -2.40
C LYS A 94 2.42 13.02 -1.02
N GLN A 95 1.23 13.00 -0.45
CA GLN A 95 0.98 12.35 0.84
C GLN A 95 1.24 10.84 0.76
N HIS A 96 0.69 10.17 -0.26
CA HIS A 96 0.92 8.74 -0.50
C HIS A 96 2.41 8.42 -0.65
N LEU A 97 3.15 9.23 -1.41
CA LEU A 97 4.60 9.07 -1.61
C LEU A 97 5.39 9.29 -0.31
N SER A 98 4.98 10.21 0.57
CA SER A 98 5.59 10.37 1.90
C SER A 98 5.43 9.09 2.72
N THR A 99 4.21 8.59 2.86
CA THR A 99 3.93 7.35 3.60
C THR A 99 4.62 6.12 3.00
N GLN A 100 4.74 6.04 1.67
CA GLN A 100 5.56 5.00 1.03
C GLN A 100 7.06 5.14 1.36
N LYS A 101 7.60 6.37 1.36
CA LYS A 101 9.00 6.64 1.74
C LYS A 101 9.26 6.29 3.21
N GLU A 102 8.35 6.64 4.11
CA GLU A 102 8.40 6.29 5.54
C GLU A 102 8.40 4.76 5.72
N ASN A 103 7.49 4.04 5.05
CA ASN A 103 7.43 2.58 5.08
C ASN A 103 8.72 1.92 4.55
N ILE A 104 9.28 2.42 3.44
CA ILE A 104 10.56 1.92 2.89
C ILE A 104 11.70 2.17 3.88
N SER A 105 11.76 3.37 4.47
CA SER A 105 12.79 3.75 5.45
C SER A 105 12.71 2.95 6.75
N TYR A 106 11.55 2.39 7.10
CA TYR A 106 11.36 1.50 8.24
C TYR A 106 11.66 0.03 7.90
N CYS A 107 11.18 -0.45 6.75
CA CYS A 107 11.34 -1.85 6.34
C CYS A 107 12.79 -2.23 6.01
N GLY A 108 13.58 -1.33 5.40
CA GLY A 108 14.97 -1.60 5.04
C GLY A 108 15.85 -2.01 6.24
N PRO A 109 15.98 -1.16 7.28
CA PRO A 109 16.71 -1.50 8.50
C PRO A 109 16.18 -2.75 9.21
N LYS A 110 14.85 -2.94 9.23
CA LYS A 110 14.24 -4.13 9.82
C LYS A 110 14.67 -5.41 9.09
N MET A 111 14.74 -5.40 7.76
CA MET A 111 15.19 -6.54 6.96
C MET A 111 16.65 -6.89 7.24
N ILE A 112 17.52 -5.87 7.34
CA ILE A 112 18.95 -6.04 7.68
C ILE A 112 19.10 -6.66 9.08
N ASN A 113 18.32 -6.20 10.06
CA ASN A 113 18.33 -6.77 11.41
C ASN A 113 17.90 -8.25 11.40
N MET A 114 16.80 -8.58 10.71
CA MET A 114 16.33 -9.97 10.58
C MET A 114 17.35 -10.86 9.86
N GLU A 115 18.08 -10.34 8.87
CA GLU A 115 19.15 -11.08 8.17
C GLU A 115 20.33 -11.37 9.12
N ASN A 116 20.69 -10.41 9.99
CA ASN A 116 21.73 -10.57 10.99
C ASN A 116 21.32 -11.55 12.10
N ASP A 117 20.07 -11.48 12.57
CA ASP A 117 19.51 -12.45 13.52
C ASP A 117 19.55 -13.88 12.95
N LEU A 118 19.17 -14.06 11.68
CA LEU A 118 19.23 -15.35 10.99
C LEU A 118 20.66 -15.87 10.86
N LYS A 119 21.65 -15.01 10.53
CA LYS A 119 23.08 -15.38 10.51
C LYS A 119 23.58 -15.81 11.88
N LEU A 120 23.21 -15.08 12.94
CA LEU A 120 23.58 -15.40 14.32
C LEU A 120 22.99 -16.75 14.76
N ILE A 121 21.69 -16.97 14.52
CA ILE A 121 21.00 -18.23 14.83
C ILE A 121 21.60 -19.40 14.02
N ALA A 122 21.96 -19.19 12.75
CA ALA A 122 22.61 -20.22 11.94
C ALA A 122 24.00 -20.60 12.51
N ALA A 123 24.80 -19.61 12.92
CA ALA A 123 26.12 -19.82 13.50
C ALA A 123 26.06 -20.55 14.85
N THR A 124 25.16 -20.15 15.76
CA THR A 124 24.99 -20.83 17.07
C THR A 124 24.46 -22.25 16.89
N ASN A 125 23.55 -22.48 15.94
CA ASN A 125 23.05 -23.82 15.61
C ASN A 125 24.17 -24.74 15.09
N GLU A 126 25.10 -24.24 14.26
CA GLU A 126 26.22 -25.07 13.79
C GLU A 126 27.27 -25.32 14.88
N ASP A 127 27.56 -24.34 15.75
CA ASP A 127 28.37 -24.56 16.96
C ASP A 127 27.74 -25.63 17.89
N HIS A 128 26.42 -25.55 18.14
CA HIS A 128 25.71 -26.57 18.92
C HIS A 128 25.76 -27.96 18.27
N LYS A 129 25.59 -28.07 16.95
CA LYS A 129 25.79 -29.35 16.24
C LYS A 129 27.22 -29.85 16.31
N ALA A 130 28.22 -28.98 16.15
CA ALA A 130 29.63 -29.33 16.21
C ALA A 130 29.99 -29.89 17.60
N ARG A 131 29.59 -29.20 18.68
CA ARG A 131 29.75 -29.68 20.07
C ARG A 131 28.98 -30.97 20.32
N SER A 132 27.74 -31.09 19.83
CA SER A 132 26.92 -32.30 19.96
C SER A 132 27.46 -33.49 19.16
N ARG A 133 28.29 -33.27 18.13
CA ARG A 133 28.92 -34.30 17.30
C ARG A 133 30.38 -34.56 17.68
N HIS A 134 31.00 -33.73 18.51
CA HIS A 134 32.43 -33.80 18.85
C HIS A 134 32.85 -35.17 19.43
N ASN A 135 31.96 -35.82 20.18
CA ASN A 135 32.19 -37.13 20.78
C ASN A 135 31.63 -38.31 19.93
N ASN A 136 31.14 -38.06 18.71
CA ASN A 136 30.50 -39.07 17.88
C ASN A 136 31.48 -39.64 16.85
N LEU A 137 31.96 -40.86 17.10
CA LEU A 137 32.77 -41.59 16.12
C LEU A 137 31.89 -42.11 14.97
N ARG A 138 32.33 -41.91 13.72
CA ARG A 138 31.78 -42.59 12.54
C ARG A 138 32.74 -43.67 12.08
N ILE A 139 32.24 -44.91 12.02
CA ILE A 139 32.95 -46.09 11.51
C ILE A 139 32.34 -46.41 10.15
N LEU A 140 33.17 -46.52 9.11
CA LEU A 140 32.74 -46.81 7.74
C LEU A 140 33.17 -48.22 7.34
N GLY A 141 32.43 -48.85 6.42
CA GLY A 141 32.76 -50.19 5.90
C GLY A 141 32.48 -51.36 6.85
N VAL A 142 31.64 -51.18 7.88
CA VAL A 142 31.18 -52.28 8.74
C VAL A 142 30.27 -53.22 7.93
N PRO A 143 30.55 -54.54 7.83
CA PRO A 143 29.70 -55.46 7.10
C PRO A 143 28.34 -55.66 7.80
N GLU A 144 27.24 -55.40 7.09
CA GLU A 144 25.87 -55.48 7.62
C GLU A 144 25.57 -56.83 8.29
N ALA A 145 26.04 -57.93 7.68
CA ALA A 145 25.88 -59.29 8.19
C ALA A 145 26.56 -59.58 9.54
N THR A 146 27.46 -58.69 10.03
CA THR A 146 28.07 -58.80 11.37
C THR A 146 27.34 -58.00 12.46
N SER A 147 26.26 -57.29 12.11
CA SER A 147 25.49 -56.44 13.03
C SER A 147 24.40 -57.19 13.84
N THR A 148 24.51 -58.51 14.00
CA THR A 148 23.51 -59.38 14.63
C THR A 148 23.52 -59.28 16.17
N GLY A 149 23.06 -58.14 16.71
CA GLY A 149 22.95 -57.89 18.14
C GLY A 149 22.82 -56.40 18.47
N ARG A 150 23.14 -56.02 19.73
CA ARG A 150 23.30 -54.61 20.10
C ARG A 150 24.59 -54.06 19.50
N MET A 151 24.51 -52.89 18.86
CA MET A 151 25.64 -52.30 18.15
C MET A 151 26.70 -51.76 19.11
N GLU A 152 26.30 -51.37 20.32
CA GLU A 152 27.18 -50.99 21.42
C GLU A 152 28.15 -52.13 21.78
N ASP A 153 27.61 -53.32 22.05
CA ASP A 153 28.38 -54.52 22.40
C ASP A 153 29.34 -54.93 21.25
N TYR A 154 28.96 -54.69 19.99
CA TYR A 154 29.82 -54.94 18.83
C TYR A 154 30.97 -53.94 18.78
N VAL A 155 30.69 -52.64 18.88
CA VAL A 155 31.70 -51.57 18.80
C VAL A 155 32.69 -51.66 19.96
N GLU A 156 32.23 -51.96 21.18
CA GLU A 156 33.13 -52.13 22.35
C GLU A 156 34.10 -53.30 22.13
N ARG A 157 33.60 -54.47 21.67
CA ARG A 157 34.45 -55.63 21.33
C ARG A 157 35.43 -55.30 20.20
N MET A 158 34.96 -54.63 19.15
CA MET A 158 35.78 -54.29 17.99
C MET A 158 36.94 -53.35 18.38
N LEU A 159 36.65 -52.25 19.07
CA LEU A 159 37.68 -51.30 19.52
C LEU A 159 38.66 -51.94 20.52
N THR A 160 38.16 -52.76 21.46
CA THR A 160 39.00 -53.51 22.41
C THR A 160 39.91 -54.52 21.73
N THR A 161 39.47 -55.09 20.59
CA THR A 161 40.27 -56.04 19.80
C THR A 161 41.32 -55.33 18.95
N LEU A 162 40.97 -54.20 18.33
CA LEU A 162 41.87 -53.45 17.44
C LEU A 162 42.99 -52.70 18.18
N PHE A 163 42.68 -52.06 19.32
CA PHE A 163 43.65 -51.26 20.09
C PHE A 163 44.22 -52.00 21.30
N GLY A 164 43.60 -53.11 21.71
CA GLY A 164 44.00 -53.89 22.88
C GLY A 164 43.57 -53.26 24.21
N LYS A 165 43.36 -54.12 25.23
CA LYS A 165 42.89 -53.70 26.57
C LYS A 165 43.80 -52.71 27.29
N ALA A 166 45.10 -52.68 26.96
CA ALA A 166 46.08 -51.80 27.59
C ALA A 166 46.08 -50.36 27.04
N ALA A 167 45.48 -50.10 25.86
CA ALA A 167 45.44 -48.77 25.26
C ALA A 167 44.41 -47.83 25.93
N PHE A 168 43.44 -48.38 26.66
CA PHE A 168 42.37 -47.62 27.30
C PHE A 168 42.60 -47.52 28.81
N SER A 169 42.90 -46.33 29.30
CA SER A 169 43.12 -46.06 30.74
C SER A 169 41.84 -46.11 31.60
N ARG A 170 40.68 -46.28 30.96
CA ARG A 170 39.36 -46.46 31.57
C ARG A 170 38.52 -47.37 30.66
N LEU A 171 37.50 -48.04 31.21
CA LEU A 171 36.54 -48.81 30.42
C LEU A 171 35.85 -47.92 29.36
N LEU A 172 35.74 -48.42 28.14
CA LEU A 172 35.16 -47.71 27.00
C LEU A 172 33.63 -47.81 27.05
N VAL A 173 32.96 -46.72 27.44
CA VAL A 173 31.49 -46.69 27.58
C VAL A 173 30.85 -46.11 26.32
N VAL A 174 30.34 -46.98 25.45
CA VAL A 174 29.48 -46.57 24.32
C VAL A 174 28.10 -46.18 24.88
N LYS A 175 27.71 -44.91 24.73
CA LYS A 175 26.39 -44.43 25.22
C LYS A 175 25.22 -44.86 24.35
N GLN A 176 25.44 -44.93 23.04
CA GLN A 176 24.47 -45.31 22.02
C GLN A 176 25.25 -45.60 20.72
N ALA A 177 24.86 -46.62 19.97
CA ALA A 177 25.36 -46.88 18.63
C ALA A 177 24.20 -47.15 17.67
N HIS A 178 24.28 -46.60 16.46
CA HIS A 178 23.27 -46.82 15.42
C HIS A 178 23.91 -46.72 14.04
N CYS A 179 23.37 -47.48 13.09
CA CYS A 179 23.71 -47.32 11.67
C CYS A 179 22.92 -46.14 11.10
N SER A 180 23.59 -45.22 10.42
CA SER A 180 22.95 -44.24 9.54
C SER A 180 23.18 -44.66 8.09
N LEU A 181 22.11 -45.02 7.39
CA LEU A 181 22.06 -45.03 5.92
C LEU A 181 22.10 -43.58 5.40
#